data_AF-A0A7C6ZY36-F1
#
_entry.id   AF-A0A7C6ZY36-F1
#
_cell.length_a   1.000
_cell.length_b   1.000
_cell.length_c   1.000
_cell.angle_alpha   90.00
_cell.angle_beta   90.00
_cell.angle_gamma   90.00
#
_symmetry.space_group_name_H-M   'P 1'
#
loop_
_entity.id
_entity.type
_entity.pdbx_description
1 polymer ?
#
loop_
_entity_poly.entity_id
_entity_poly.type
_entity_poly.pdbx_seq_one_letter_code
_entity_poly.pdbx_strand_id
1 'polypeptide(L)'
;MTVLVLLCLIVLIFPGCTGDNAIPAQQTGDDKESVIKIGFSMGSTVQERWQRDRDIFVARAKELGAEVLVQNANNDHTVQMRQVRELIDEGIDILVIIPHDAEASAEAVRMANKAGIKVICYDRLIRNGGADLYISFDNVKVGEYKAKAVLEKVPRGNYVIIRGAPTDYNSYMLYQGYMNILGEPIRNGDIEIVAEGSAHDWAYEEAFKLMEKTIERGVEIHAIVA
;
A
#
# COMPACT_ATOMS: atom_id res chain seq x y z
N MET A 1 -19.19 101.34 -12.42
CA MET A 1 -18.70 101.08 -13.80
C MET A 1 -18.01 99.73 -13.72
N THR A 2 -18.62 98.57 -13.99
CA THR A 2 -19.64 98.13 -14.97
C THR A 2 -20.12 96.77 -14.42
N VAL A 3 -21.30 96.60 -13.82
CA VAL A 3 -22.61 96.23 -14.41
C VAL A 3 -22.56 94.98 -15.34
N LEU A 4 -23.04 93.83 -14.79
CA LEU A 4 -24.17 93.00 -15.29
C LEU A 4 -23.93 91.54 -15.77
N VAL A 5 -25.00 90.76 -15.51
CA VAL A 5 -25.47 89.48 -16.12
C VAL A 5 -24.83 88.20 -15.54
N LEU A 6 -25.40 87.49 -14.56
CA LEU A 6 -26.70 86.78 -14.46
C LEU A 6 -26.93 85.73 -15.56
N LEU A 7 -26.64 84.45 -15.27
CA LEU A 7 -27.39 83.35 -15.86
C LEU A 7 -27.54 82.22 -14.82
N CYS A 8 -28.75 82.12 -14.27
CA CYS A 8 -29.22 80.97 -13.52
C CYS A 8 -29.38 79.77 -14.48
N LEU A 9 -28.65 78.68 -14.24
CA LEU A 9 -29.08 77.36 -14.69
C LEU A 9 -29.32 76.49 -13.46
N ILE A 10 -30.62 76.30 -13.16
CA ILE A 10 -31.12 75.31 -12.23
C ILE A 10 -31.01 73.95 -12.93
N VAL A 11 -30.08 73.12 -12.50
CA VAL A 11 -30.03 71.70 -12.88
C VAL A 11 -30.41 70.87 -11.67
N LEU A 12 -31.52 70.15 -11.83
CA LEU A 12 -32.18 69.28 -10.86
C LEU A 12 -31.23 68.17 -10.36
N ILE A 13 -30.94 68.17 -9.06
CA ILE A 13 -30.21 67.09 -8.39
C ILE A 13 -31.21 65.96 -8.09
N PHE A 14 -31.07 64.82 -8.78
CA PHE A 14 -31.65 63.56 -8.32
C PHE A 14 -30.78 62.97 -7.21
N PRO A 15 -31.33 62.62 -6.03
CA PRO A 15 -30.60 61.80 -5.06
C PRO A 15 -30.52 60.36 -5.60
N GLY A 16 -29.38 60.02 -6.17
CA GLY A 16 -29.01 58.63 -6.46
C GLY A 16 -28.71 57.91 -5.15
N CYS A 17 -29.57 56.97 -4.76
CA CYS A 17 -29.27 55.98 -3.74
C CYS A 17 -28.09 55.11 -4.21
N THR A 18 -26.97 55.17 -3.50
CA THR A 18 -25.98 54.08 -3.48
C THR A 18 -25.44 54.02 -2.06
N GLY A 19 -25.82 52.96 -1.36
CA GLY A 19 -25.60 52.82 0.07
C GLY A 19 -24.15 52.60 0.44
N ASP A 20 -23.76 53.26 1.53
CA ASP A 20 -22.69 52.82 2.41
C ASP A 20 -22.97 51.38 2.84
N ASN A 21 -22.19 50.45 2.32
CA ASN A 21 -21.96 49.17 2.95
C ASN A 21 -20.45 48.92 2.90
N ALA A 22 -19.77 49.39 3.94
CA ALA A 22 -18.45 48.89 4.29
C ALA A 22 -18.56 47.37 4.41
N ILE A 23 -17.93 46.67 3.45
CA ILE A 23 -17.78 45.22 3.50
C ILE A 23 -16.96 44.93 4.77
N PRO A 24 -17.46 44.16 5.75
CA PRO A 24 -16.63 43.69 6.83
C PRO A 24 -15.55 42.83 6.20
N ALA A 25 -14.28 43.17 6.47
CA ALA A 25 -13.16 42.29 6.17
C ALA A 25 -13.46 40.93 6.79
N GLN A 26 -13.78 39.97 5.92
CA GLN A 26 -13.98 38.58 6.30
C GLN A 26 -12.65 38.13 6.89
N GLN A 27 -12.64 37.94 8.21
CA GLN A 27 -11.55 37.27 8.91
C GLN A 27 -11.35 35.94 8.18
N THR A 28 -10.25 35.85 7.43
CA THR A 28 -9.69 34.58 7.01
C THR A 28 -9.45 33.83 8.30
N GLY A 29 -10.27 32.80 8.52
CA GLY A 29 -10.09 31.87 9.61
C GLY A 29 -8.62 31.45 9.63
N ASP A 30 -8.09 31.41 10.83
CA ASP A 30 -6.83 30.75 11.16
C ASP A 30 -6.95 29.31 10.64
N ASP A 31 -6.53 29.05 9.41
CA ASP A 31 -6.36 27.71 8.85
C ASP A 31 -5.24 27.06 9.67
N LYS A 32 -5.60 26.55 10.85
CA LYS A 32 -4.83 25.50 11.49
C LYS A 32 -4.82 24.35 10.50
N GLU A 33 -3.69 24.23 9.81
CA GLU A 33 -3.34 23.08 8.98
C GLU A 33 -3.71 21.82 9.78
N SER A 34 -4.81 21.17 9.39
CA SER A 34 -5.33 20.01 10.11
C SER A 34 -4.30 18.90 9.99
N VAL A 35 -3.79 18.42 11.12
CA VAL A 35 -2.83 17.31 11.17
C VAL A 35 -3.45 16.11 10.44
N ILE A 36 -2.81 15.65 9.37
CA ILE A 36 -3.25 14.48 8.63
C ILE A 36 -3.09 13.24 9.51
N LYS A 37 -4.15 12.46 9.66
CA LYS A 37 -4.16 11.20 10.39
C LYS A 37 -4.12 10.02 9.43
N ILE A 38 -3.06 9.23 9.52
CA ILE A 38 -2.85 8.04 8.71
C ILE A 38 -3.18 6.81 9.56
N GLY A 39 -4.17 6.02 9.14
CA GLY A 39 -4.36 4.69 9.67
C GLY A 39 -3.42 3.73 8.96
N PHE A 40 -2.48 3.12 9.68
CA PHE A 40 -1.55 2.14 9.14
C PHE A 40 -1.89 0.74 9.62
N SER A 41 -2.62 -0.02 8.80
CA SER A 41 -3.07 -1.39 9.10
C SER A 41 -2.08 -2.42 8.55
N MET A 42 -1.39 -3.12 9.44
CA MET A 42 -0.42 -4.14 9.10
C MET A 42 -0.98 -5.54 9.37
N GLY A 43 -0.90 -6.43 8.38
CA GLY A 43 -1.29 -7.83 8.54
C GLY A 43 -0.40 -8.59 9.55
N SER A 44 0.86 -8.19 9.68
CA SER A 44 1.83 -8.81 10.60
C SER A 44 3.02 -7.89 10.88
N THR A 45 3.69 -8.11 12.02
CA THR A 45 5.02 -7.57 12.33
C THR A 45 6.05 -8.65 12.67
N VAL A 46 5.76 -9.91 12.32
CA VAL A 46 6.61 -11.06 12.65
C VAL A 46 7.91 -11.02 11.85
N GLN A 47 7.84 -10.77 10.54
CA GLN A 47 9.04 -10.64 9.71
C GLN A 47 9.81 -9.39 10.12
N GLU A 48 11.13 -9.52 10.33
CA GLU A 48 12.02 -8.45 10.82
C GLU A 48 11.83 -7.12 10.07
N ARG A 49 11.68 -7.22 8.74
CA ARG A 49 11.44 -6.08 7.86
C ARG A 49 10.26 -5.22 8.33
N TRP A 50 9.16 -5.82 8.78
CA TRP A 50 7.92 -5.07 9.05
C TRP A 50 8.05 -4.09 10.21
N GLN A 51 8.80 -4.44 11.24
CA GLN A 51 9.06 -3.52 12.35
C GLN A 51 9.89 -2.32 11.87
N ARG A 52 10.92 -2.58 11.04
CA ARG A 52 11.75 -1.53 10.45
C ARG A 52 10.96 -0.63 9.49
N ASP A 53 10.19 -1.21 8.58
CA ASP A 53 9.35 -0.46 7.63
C ASP A 53 8.34 0.42 8.38
N ARG A 54 7.71 -0.10 9.44
CA ARG A 54 6.82 0.69 10.31
C ARG A 54 7.55 1.86 10.95
N ASP A 55 8.69 1.62 11.58
CA ASP A 55 9.39 2.67 12.32
C ASP A 55 9.87 3.78 11.38
N ILE A 56 10.36 3.43 10.19
CA ILE A 56 10.74 4.39 9.14
C ILE A 56 9.50 5.16 8.65
N PHE A 57 8.41 4.46 8.35
CA PHE A 57 7.17 5.08 7.88
C PHE A 57 6.62 6.09 8.89
N VAL A 58 6.51 5.68 10.16
CA VAL A 58 6.00 6.51 11.26
C VAL A 58 6.91 7.72 11.49
N ALA A 59 8.23 7.51 11.54
CA ALA A 59 9.20 8.60 11.71
C ALA A 59 9.07 9.62 10.58
N ARG A 60 9.01 9.14 9.33
CA ARG A 60 8.92 10.02 8.16
C ARG A 60 7.60 10.77 8.09
N ALA A 61 6.48 10.11 8.37
CA ALA A 61 5.17 10.76 8.44
C ALA A 61 5.16 11.87 9.49
N LYS A 62 5.72 11.60 10.68
CA LYS A 62 5.84 12.60 11.76
C LYS A 62 6.72 13.78 11.38
N GLU A 63 7.86 13.55 10.72
CA GLU A 63 8.71 14.63 10.19
C GLU A 63 7.96 15.53 9.20
N LEU A 64 7.00 14.97 8.47
CA LEU A 64 6.15 15.67 7.51
C LEU A 64 4.88 16.27 8.15
N GLY A 65 4.73 16.19 9.48
CA GLY A 65 3.61 16.78 10.21
C GLY A 65 2.35 15.91 10.29
N ALA A 66 2.41 14.65 9.87
CA ALA A 66 1.30 13.70 9.99
C ALA A 66 1.35 12.88 11.28
N GLU A 67 0.19 12.43 11.74
CA GLU A 67 0.03 11.44 12.81
C GLU A 67 -0.23 10.06 12.20
N VAL A 68 0.35 9.00 12.81
CA VAL A 68 0.14 7.62 12.33
C VAL A 68 -0.42 6.77 13.46
N LEU A 69 -1.58 6.18 13.21
CA LEU A 69 -2.24 5.21 14.06
C LEU A 69 -1.93 3.81 13.53
N VAL A 70 -1.04 3.09 14.20
CA VAL A 70 -0.58 1.78 13.74
C VAL A 70 -1.41 0.66 14.38
N GLN A 71 -1.91 -0.24 13.54
CA GLN A 71 -2.56 -1.47 13.97
C GLN A 71 -1.82 -2.69 13.39
N ASN A 72 -1.65 -3.73 14.21
CA ASN A 72 -1.06 -5.00 13.78
C ASN A 72 -2.04 -6.14 14.05
N ALA A 73 -2.37 -6.88 12.99
CA ALA A 73 -3.36 -7.94 13.02
C ALA A 73 -2.81 -9.31 13.42
N ASN A 74 -1.49 -9.48 13.56
CA ASN A 74 -0.84 -10.74 13.95
C ASN A 74 -1.26 -11.95 13.10
N ASN A 75 -1.28 -11.80 11.78
CA ASN A 75 -1.71 -12.80 10.80
C ASN A 75 -3.18 -13.24 10.93
N ASP A 76 -4.06 -12.41 11.51
CA ASP A 76 -5.49 -12.70 11.59
C ASP A 76 -6.30 -11.69 10.78
N HIS A 77 -6.90 -12.15 9.68
CA HIS A 77 -7.72 -11.31 8.81
C HIS A 77 -8.95 -10.70 9.51
N THR A 78 -9.60 -11.45 10.40
CA THR A 78 -10.79 -10.98 11.13
C THR A 78 -10.41 -9.84 12.08
N VAL A 79 -9.28 -10.00 12.77
CA VAL A 79 -8.68 -8.94 13.60
C VAL A 79 -8.33 -7.73 12.73
N GLN A 80 -7.73 -7.93 11.55
CA GLN A 80 -7.38 -6.83 10.66
C GLN A 80 -8.61 -6.01 10.24
N MET A 81 -9.71 -6.66 9.85
CA MET A 81 -10.93 -5.94 9.45
C MET A 81 -11.58 -5.19 10.61
N ARG A 82 -11.51 -5.75 11.84
CA ARG A 82 -11.96 -5.04 13.04
C ARG A 82 -11.11 -3.78 13.28
N GLN A 83 -9.78 -3.91 13.22
CA GLN A 83 -8.85 -2.79 13.39
C GLN A 83 -9.01 -1.71 12.32
N VAL A 84 -9.29 -2.09 11.06
CA VAL A 84 -9.58 -1.12 10.00
C VAL A 84 -10.84 -0.32 10.33
N ARG A 85 -11.89 -0.96 10.86
CA ARG A 85 -13.10 -0.25 11.29
C ARG A 85 -12.80 0.71 12.45
N GLU A 86 -12.03 0.26 13.43
CA GLU A 86 -11.60 1.10 14.56
C GLU A 86 -10.83 2.34 14.07
N LEU A 87 -9.88 2.17 13.14
CA LEU A 87 -9.15 3.29 12.53
C LEU A 87 -10.08 4.28 11.79
N ILE A 88 -11.06 3.77 11.05
CA ILE A 88 -12.07 4.61 10.37
C ILE A 88 -12.90 5.39 11.40
N ASP A 89 -13.34 4.73 12.48
CA ASP A 89 -14.13 5.35 13.55
C ASP A 89 -13.31 6.40 14.35
N GLU A 90 -11.99 6.21 14.43
CA GLU A 90 -11.01 7.18 14.98
C GLU A 90 -10.77 8.41 14.07
N GLY A 91 -11.37 8.42 12.87
CA GLY A 91 -11.35 9.57 11.98
C GLY A 91 -10.02 9.78 11.26
N ILE A 92 -9.40 8.69 10.77
CA ILE A 92 -8.26 8.79 9.85
C ILE A 92 -8.67 9.47 8.54
N ASP A 93 -7.73 10.19 7.92
CA ASP A 93 -7.91 10.81 6.60
C ASP A 93 -7.56 9.85 5.46
N ILE A 94 -6.63 8.92 5.73
CA ILE A 94 -6.13 7.95 4.76
C ILE A 94 -5.81 6.61 5.41
N LEU A 95 -6.17 5.52 4.73
CA LEU A 95 -5.82 4.16 5.13
C LEU A 95 -4.63 3.68 4.30
N VAL A 96 -3.51 3.40 4.95
CA VAL A 96 -2.41 2.63 4.39
C VAL A 96 -2.52 1.21 4.93
N ILE A 97 -2.56 0.21 4.04
CA ILE A 97 -2.80 -1.18 4.41
C ILE A 97 -1.78 -2.13 3.78
N ILE A 98 -1.24 -3.02 4.61
CA ILE A 98 -0.53 -4.23 4.20
C ILE A 98 -1.49 -5.39 4.47
N PRO A 99 -2.26 -5.87 3.49
CA PRO A 99 -3.24 -6.94 3.72
C PRO A 99 -2.59 -8.24 4.16
N HIS A 100 -3.21 -8.94 5.10
CA HIS A 100 -2.90 -10.35 5.40
C HIS A 100 -3.41 -11.28 4.29
N ASP A 101 -4.58 -10.97 3.73
CA ASP A 101 -5.19 -11.70 2.63
C ASP A 101 -5.57 -10.75 1.48
N ALA A 102 -5.06 -11.03 0.28
CA ALA A 102 -5.22 -10.18 -0.88
C ALA A 102 -6.67 -10.06 -1.38
N GLU A 103 -7.48 -11.12 -1.27
CA GLU A 103 -8.83 -11.15 -1.82
C GLU A 103 -9.84 -10.70 -0.75
N ALA A 104 -9.75 -11.27 0.46
CA ALA A 104 -10.68 -10.97 1.55
C ALA A 104 -10.57 -9.51 2.02
N SER A 105 -9.38 -8.91 1.93
CA SER A 105 -9.17 -7.50 2.31
C SER A 105 -9.81 -6.49 1.36
N ALA A 106 -10.47 -6.91 0.26
CA ALA A 106 -11.36 -6.04 -0.50
C ALA A 106 -12.45 -5.41 0.38
N GLU A 107 -12.83 -6.06 1.50
CA GLU A 107 -13.71 -5.46 2.51
C GLU A 107 -13.14 -4.18 3.14
N ALA A 108 -11.85 -4.12 3.46
CA ALA A 108 -11.22 -2.92 4.00
C ALA A 108 -11.38 -1.73 3.05
N VAL A 109 -11.20 -1.96 1.74
CA VAL A 109 -11.37 -0.93 0.73
C VAL A 109 -12.83 -0.46 0.65
N ARG A 110 -13.79 -1.38 0.72
CA ARG A 110 -15.22 -1.03 0.77
C ARG A 110 -15.59 -0.20 2.00
N MET A 111 -15.05 -0.54 3.18
CA MET A 111 -15.30 0.20 4.41
C MET A 111 -14.74 1.63 4.32
N ALA A 112 -13.49 1.78 3.90
CA ALA A 112 -12.84 3.08 3.75
C ALA A 112 -13.56 3.96 2.70
N ASN A 113 -13.88 3.41 1.52
CA ASN A 113 -14.60 4.13 0.48
C ASN A 113 -15.97 4.63 0.96
N LYS A 114 -16.69 3.83 1.75
CA LYS A 114 -17.98 4.24 2.32
C LYS A 114 -17.84 5.42 3.29
N ALA A 115 -16.70 5.54 3.96
CA ALA A 115 -16.35 6.66 4.83
C ALA A 115 -15.68 7.83 4.07
N GLY A 116 -15.50 7.75 2.76
CA GLY A 116 -14.81 8.76 1.96
C GLY A 116 -13.29 8.78 2.13
N ILE A 117 -12.72 7.74 2.75
CA ILE A 117 -11.29 7.60 3.04
C ILE A 117 -10.59 6.91 1.88
N LYS A 118 -9.44 7.46 1.48
CA LYS A 118 -8.59 6.91 0.41
C LYS A 118 -7.77 5.73 0.92
N VAL A 119 -7.50 4.76 0.05
CA VAL A 119 -6.77 3.53 0.41
C VAL A 119 -5.50 3.37 -0.41
N ILE A 120 -4.38 3.22 0.29
CA ILE A 120 -3.08 2.85 -0.28
C ILE A 120 -2.75 1.42 0.15
N CYS A 121 -2.60 0.53 -0.83
CA CYS A 121 -1.95 -0.76 -0.60
C CYS A 121 -0.43 -0.56 -0.56
N TYR A 122 0.21 -0.91 0.55
CA TYR A 122 1.66 -0.90 0.67
C TYR A 122 2.21 -2.33 0.64
N ASP A 123 3.20 -2.56 -0.23
CA ASP A 123 3.90 -3.81 -0.51
C ASP A 123 3.02 -4.95 -1.06
N ARG A 124 1.92 -5.29 -0.37
CA ARG A 124 0.99 -6.35 -0.75
C ARG A 124 -0.27 -5.79 -1.38
N LEU A 125 -0.62 -6.32 -2.55
CA LEU A 125 -1.77 -5.86 -3.31
C LEU A 125 -3.08 -6.45 -2.77
N ILE A 126 -4.07 -5.60 -2.47
CA ILE A 126 -5.47 -6.02 -2.35
C ILE A 126 -6.04 -6.16 -3.76
N ARG A 127 -6.56 -7.34 -4.08
CA ARG A 127 -7.24 -7.62 -5.33
C ARG A 127 -8.72 -7.35 -5.21
N ASN A 128 -9.35 -7.00 -6.33
CA ASN A 128 -10.80 -6.78 -6.43
C ASN A 128 -11.40 -5.73 -5.47
N GLY A 129 -10.57 -4.93 -4.78
CA GLY A 129 -11.02 -3.88 -3.86
C GLY A 129 -11.06 -2.48 -4.46
N GLY A 130 -10.24 -2.21 -5.48
CA GLY A 130 -10.14 -0.88 -6.08
C GLY A 130 -9.43 0.14 -5.19
N ALA A 131 -8.30 -0.23 -4.58
CA ALA A 131 -7.46 0.71 -3.83
C ALA A 131 -6.99 1.86 -4.74
N ASP A 132 -6.90 3.07 -4.19
CA ASP A 132 -6.55 4.28 -4.95
C ASP A 132 -5.08 4.29 -5.39
N LEU A 133 -4.20 3.64 -4.63
CA LEU A 133 -2.78 3.53 -4.95
C LEU A 133 -2.22 2.19 -4.47
N TYR A 134 -1.28 1.64 -5.24
CA TYR A 134 -0.46 0.49 -4.85
C TYR A 134 1.01 0.86 -4.95
N ILE A 135 1.73 0.78 -3.83
CA ILE A 135 3.16 1.07 -3.74
C ILE A 135 3.89 -0.23 -3.43
N SER A 136 4.66 -0.74 -4.39
CA SER A 136 5.44 -1.96 -4.24
C SER A 136 6.56 -2.06 -5.29
N PHE A 137 7.20 -3.22 -5.34
CA PHE A 137 8.17 -3.61 -6.35
C PHE A 137 7.48 -4.23 -7.57
N ASP A 138 8.21 -4.31 -8.69
CA ASP A 138 7.86 -5.24 -9.77
C ASP A 138 8.21 -6.67 -9.32
N ASN A 139 7.25 -7.32 -8.65
CA ASN A 139 7.46 -8.65 -8.08
C ASN A 139 7.72 -9.73 -9.14
N VAL A 140 7.24 -9.56 -10.37
CA VAL A 140 7.58 -10.47 -11.47
C VAL A 140 9.06 -10.33 -11.81
N LYS A 141 9.57 -9.09 -11.95
CA LYS A 141 11.00 -8.84 -12.18
C LYS A 141 11.88 -9.32 -11.03
N VAL A 142 11.46 -9.12 -9.78
CA VAL A 142 12.16 -9.68 -8.62
C VAL A 142 12.24 -11.21 -8.73
N GLY A 143 11.14 -11.86 -9.10
CA GLY A 143 11.11 -13.30 -9.35
C GLY A 143 12.10 -13.72 -10.43
N GLU A 144 12.08 -13.04 -11.57
CA GLU A 144 13.01 -13.28 -12.68
C GLU A 144 14.47 -13.14 -12.25
N TYR A 145 14.81 -12.08 -11.49
CA TYR A 145 16.19 -11.90 -11.01
C TYR A 145 16.65 -13.02 -10.09
N LYS A 146 15.79 -13.48 -9.18
CA LYS A 146 16.11 -14.59 -8.25
C LYS A 146 16.34 -15.89 -9.01
N ALA A 147 15.41 -16.26 -9.89
CA ALA A 147 15.53 -17.49 -10.68
C ALA A 147 16.72 -17.45 -11.64
N LYS A 148 16.98 -16.30 -12.27
CA LYS A 148 18.13 -16.12 -13.17
C LYS A 148 19.46 -16.28 -12.42
N ALA A 149 19.59 -15.67 -11.24
CA ALA A 149 20.81 -15.78 -10.44
C ALA A 149 21.12 -17.24 -10.05
N VAL A 150 20.08 -18.02 -9.72
CA VAL A 150 20.23 -19.45 -9.42
C VAL A 150 20.59 -20.25 -10.68
N LEU A 151 19.86 -20.03 -11.78
CA LEU A 151 20.10 -20.71 -13.06
C LEU A 151 21.53 -20.50 -13.58
N GLU A 152 22.06 -19.29 -13.48
CA GLU A 152 23.44 -18.97 -13.90
C GLU A 152 24.50 -19.76 -13.11
N LYS A 153 24.21 -20.12 -11.86
CA LYS A 153 25.11 -20.90 -11.01
C LYS A 153 24.91 -22.40 -11.15
N VAL A 154 23.68 -22.85 -11.34
CA VAL A 154 23.30 -24.26 -11.39
C VAL A 154 22.47 -24.51 -12.66
N PRO A 155 23.07 -24.50 -13.86
CA PRO A 155 22.31 -24.53 -15.11
C PRO A 155 21.54 -25.83 -15.34
N ARG A 156 21.89 -26.90 -14.60
CA ARG A 156 21.23 -28.21 -14.66
C ARG A 156 21.10 -28.80 -13.27
N GLY A 157 20.08 -29.62 -13.05
CA GLY A 157 19.94 -30.46 -11.88
C GLY A 157 18.59 -30.32 -11.17
N ASN A 158 18.56 -30.85 -9.95
CA ASN A 158 17.35 -30.94 -9.14
C ASN A 158 17.14 -29.67 -8.32
N TYR A 159 15.99 -29.06 -8.49
CA TYR A 159 15.61 -27.79 -7.88
C TYR A 159 14.47 -27.98 -6.89
N VAL A 160 14.50 -27.19 -5.82
CA VAL A 160 13.36 -26.98 -4.93
C VAL A 160 12.83 -25.56 -5.11
N ILE A 161 11.52 -25.41 -5.21
CA ILE A 161 10.86 -24.10 -5.23
C ILE A 161 10.10 -23.89 -3.92
N ILE A 162 10.43 -22.81 -3.21
CA ILE A 162 9.69 -22.38 -2.01
C ILE A 162 8.98 -21.07 -2.34
N ARG A 163 7.65 -21.08 -2.30
CA ARG A 163 6.83 -19.89 -2.51
C ARG A 163 6.49 -19.22 -1.19
N GLY A 164 6.05 -17.96 -1.26
CA GLY A 164 5.49 -17.23 -0.12
C GLY A 164 4.05 -17.65 0.21
N ALA A 165 3.41 -16.89 1.10
CA ALA A 165 2.05 -17.17 1.54
C ALA A 165 1.05 -17.21 0.35
N PRO A 166 0.18 -18.23 0.25
CA PRO A 166 -0.85 -18.28 -0.79
C PRO A 166 -1.87 -17.13 -0.75
N THR A 167 -2.07 -16.53 0.44
CA THR A 167 -2.95 -15.38 0.66
C THR A 167 -2.32 -14.06 0.20
N ASP A 168 -1.02 -14.05 -0.11
CA ASP A 168 -0.29 -12.89 -0.59
C ASP A 168 -0.09 -12.97 -2.11
N TYR A 169 -0.68 -12.02 -2.84
CA TYR A 169 -0.55 -11.99 -4.29
C TYR A 169 0.89 -11.78 -4.79
N ASN A 170 1.78 -11.22 -3.94
CA ASN A 170 3.20 -11.13 -4.27
C ASN A 170 3.83 -12.52 -4.49
N SER A 171 3.39 -13.55 -3.74
CA SER A 171 3.86 -14.93 -3.92
C SER A 171 3.56 -15.46 -5.33
N TYR A 172 2.37 -15.14 -5.87
CA TYR A 172 2.00 -15.49 -7.23
C TYR A 172 2.86 -14.77 -8.26
N MET A 173 3.08 -13.46 -8.11
CA MET A 173 3.88 -12.67 -9.04
C MET A 173 5.36 -13.09 -9.05
N LEU A 174 5.94 -13.37 -7.88
CA LEU A 174 7.29 -13.91 -7.76
C LEU A 174 7.41 -15.26 -8.48
N TYR A 175 6.46 -16.16 -8.25
CA TYR A 175 6.45 -17.46 -8.90
C TYR A 175 6.30 -17.37 -10.42
N GLN A 176 5.46 -16.44 -10.92
CA GLN A 176 5.41 -16.14 -12.35
C GLN A 176 6.78 -15.74 -12.88
N GLY A 177 7.50 -14.86 -12.16
CA GLY A 177 8.87 -14.49 -12.50
C GLY A 177 9.84 -15.69 -12.49
N TYR A 178 9.69 -16.63 -11.56
CA TYR A 178 10.48 -17.86 -11.57
C TYR A 178 10.22 -18.66 -12.84
N MET A 179 8.96 -18.85 -13.21
CA MET A 179 8.57 -19.64 -14.38
C MET A 179 8.94 -18.99 -15.72
N ASN A 180 8.98 -17.66 -15.78
CA ASN A 180 9.49 -16.95 -16.96
C ASN A 180 10.95 -17.33 -17.28
N ILE A 181 11.76 -17.65 -16.25
CA ILE A 181 13.17 -18.00 -16.40
C ILE A 181 13.40 -19.51 -16.46
N LEU A 182 12.79 -20.26 -15.53
CA LEU A 182 13.03 -21.69 -15.38
C LEU A 182 12.18 -22.54 -16.33
N GLY A 183 11.12 -21.98 -16.93
CA GLY A 183 10.16 -22.74 -17.72
C GLY A 183 10.77 -23.48 -18.91
N GLU A 184 11.71 -22.86 -19.63
CA GLU A 184 12.41 -23.54 -20.74
C GLU A 184 13.40 -24.61 -20.24
N PRO A 185 14.32 -24.33 -19.30
CA PRO A 185 15.18 -25.35 -18.70
C PRO A 185 14.42 -26.56 -18.14
N ILE A 186 13.25 -26.33 -17.52
CA ILE A 186 12.38 -27.41 -17.03
C ILE A 186 11.84 -28.25 -18.20
N ARG A 187 11.28 -27.61 -19.24
CA ARG A 187 10.73 -28.33 -20.40
C ARG A 187 11.76 -29.14 -21.17
N ASN A 188 13.00 -28.66 -21.23
CA ASN A 188 14.09 -29.33 -21.94
C ASN A 188 14.79 -30.39 -21.08
N GLY A 189 14.38 -30.58 -19.82
CA GLY A 189 14.92 -31.57 -18.90
C GLY A 189 16.28 -31.20 -18.30
N ASP A 190 16.68 -29.94 -18.42
CA ASP A 190 17.90 -29.44 -17.76
C ASP A 190 17.66 -29.29 -16.25
N ILE A 191 16.45 -28.89 -15.87
CA ILE A 191 16.03 -28.74 -14.48
C ILE A 191 14.87 -29.68 -14.16
N GLU A 192 15.00 -30.41 -13.05
CA GLU A 192 13.90 -31.18 -12.46
C GLU A 192 13.43 -30.52 -11.16
N ILE A 193 12.15 -30.19 -11.05
CA ILE A 193 11.58 -29.68 -9.78
C ILE A 193 11.24 -30.88 -8.90
N VAL A 194 12.08 -31.15 -7.90
CA VAL A 194 11.96 -32.35 -7.05
C VAL A 194 11.11 -32.13 -5.80
N ALA A 195 10.90 -30.87 -5.44
CA ALA A 195 9.94 -30.45 -4.43
C ALA A 195 9.48 -29.01 -4.67
N GLU A 196 8.24 -28.75 -4.30
CA GLU A 196 7.65 -27.42 -4.35
C GLU A 196 6.64 -27.26 -3.21
N GLY A 197 6.60 -26.09 -2.59
CA GLY A 197 5.62 -25.77 -1.56
C GLY A 197 5.55 -24.29 -1.23
N SER A 198 4.58 -23.92 -0.41
CA SER A 198 4.32 -22.52 -0.01
C SER A 198 4.49 -22.35 1.49
N ALA A 199 5.18 -21.29 1.90
CA ALA A 199 5.31 -20.90 3.30
C ALA A 199 4.09 -20.04 3.71
N HIS A 200 3.08 -20.68 4.31
CA HIS A 200 1.92 -19.98 4.87
C HIS A 200 2.36 -18.90 5.85
N ASP A 201 1.70 -17.73 5.80
CA ASP A 201 2.04 -16.54 6.59
C ASP A 201 3.50 -16.08 6.50
N TRP A 202 4.22 -16.53 5.47
CA TRP A 202 5.67 -16.34 5.34
C TRP A 202 6.44 -16.91 6.55
N ALA A 203 5.95 -18.03 7.10
CA ALA A 203 6.51 -18.69 8.27
C ALA A 203 7.75 -19.52 7.89
N TYR A 204 8.82 -19.36 8.68
CA TYR A 204 10.07 -20.09 8.50
C TYR A 204 9.88 -21.61 8.65
N GLU A 205 9.02 -22.02 9.58
CA GLU A 205 8.76 -23.41 9.92
C GLU A 205 8.18 -24.19 8.74
N GLU A 206 7.38 -23.55 7.89
CA GLU A 206 6.80 -24.19 6.70
C GLU A 206 7.86 -24.45 5.63
N ALA A 207 8.76 -23.48 5.41
CA ALA A 207 9.91 -23.67 4.53
C ALA A 207 10.87 -24.74 5.07
N PHE A 208 11.11 -24.75 6.39
CA PHE A 208 11.94 -25.74 7.06
C PHE A 208 11.39 -27.15 6.88
N LYS A 209 10.09 -27.38 7.16
CA LYS A 209 9.44 -28.70 6.98
C LYS A 209 9.50 -29.20 5.54
N LEU A 210 9.31 -28.30 4.56
CA LEU A 210 9.42 -28.67 3.15
C LEU A 210 10.82 -29.18 2.83
N MET A 211 11.85 -28.46 3.31
CA MET A 211 13.24 -28.86 3.09
C MET A 211 13.59 -30.15 3.83
N GLU A 212 13.21 -30.28 5.10
CA GLU A 212 13.41 -31.49 5.92
C GLU A 212 12.84 -32.72 5.22
N LYS A 213 11.55 -32.69 4.85
CA LYS A 213 10.89 -33.78 4.12
C LYS A 213 11.56 -34.09 2.79
N THR A 214 12.08 -33.07 2.10
CA THR A 214 12.75 -33.27 0.80
C THR A 214 14.09 -33.96 0.97
N ILE A 215 14.87 -33.57 1.99
CA ILE A 215 16.16 -34.19 2.32
C ILE A 215 15.97 -35.63 2.80
N GLU A 216 14.96 -35.90 3.64
CA GLU A 216 14.64 -37.24 4.15
C GLU A 216 14.29 -38.25 3.05
N ARG A 217 13.74 -37.78 1.92
CA ARG A 217 13.47 -38.62 0.74
C ARG A 217 14.76 -39.11 0.05
N GLY A 218 15.93 -38.59 0.43
CA GLY A 218 17.22 -38.93 -0.18
C GLY A 218 17.38 -38.41 -1.61
N VAL A 219 16.59 -37.40 -1.99
CA VAL A 219 16.71 -36.77 -3.31
C VAL A 219 17.86 -35.77 -3.26
N GLU A 220 18.78 -35.86 -4.23
CA GLU A 220 19.86 -34.88 -4.37
C GLU A 220 19.27 -33.52 -4.77
N ILE A 221 19.64 -32.45 -4.05
CA ILE A 221 19.17 -31.09 -4.31
C ILE A 221 20.37 -30.25 -4.75
N HIS A 222 20.28 -29.65 -5.92
CA HIS A 222 21.34 -28.83 -6.49
C HIS A 222 21.09 -27.33 -6.29
N ALA A 223 19.83 -26.91 -6.24
CA ALA A 223 19.47 -25.51 -6.05
C ALA A 223 18.11 -25.34 -5.36
N ILE A 224 17.95 -24.18 -4.72
CA ILE A 224 16.69 -23.75 -4.11
C ILE A 224 16.37 -22.36 -4.64
N VAL A 225 15.14 -22.16 -5.11
CA VAL A 225 14.61 -20.84 -5.45
C VAL A 225 13.48 -20.53 -4.47
N ALA A 226 13.71 -19.54 -3.61
CA ALA A 226 12.80 -19.13 -2.54
C ALA A 226 12.63 -17.63 -2.55
#